data_AF-A0A3B9EG06-F1
#
_entry.id   AF-A0A3B9EG06-F1
#
_cell.length_a   1.000
_cell.length_b   1.000
_cell.length_c   1.000
_cell.angle_alpha   90.00
_cell.angle_beta   90.00
_cell.angle_gamma   90.00
#
_symmetry.space_group_name_H-M   'P 1'
#
loop_
_entity.id
_entity.type
_entity.pdbx_description
1 polymer ?
#
loop_
_entity_poly.entity_id
_entity_poly.type
_entity_poly.pdbx_seq_one_letter_code
_entity_poly.pdbx_strand_id
1 'polypeptide(L)'
;MQAALNILREQRRAVLDVHRQLLNDRALEVEDPAHRRQLLAQSMAEHRELSEAISLIERVTDGRLVEVAGKEQPTPIGAWAEIGPGRLIPGEGRV
;
A
#
# COMPACT_ATOMS: atom_id res chain seq x y z
N MET A 1 -16.12 9.25 -9.80
CA MET A 1 -14.71 9.39 -9.35
C MET A 1 -14.58 10.27 -8.11
N GLN A 2 -15.08 11.51 -8.12
CA GLN A 2 -14.92 12.46 -7.00
C GLN A 2 -15.42 11.93 -5.64
N ALA A 3 -16.55 11.23 -5.60
CA ALA A 3 -17.10 10.63 -4.38
C ALA A 3 -16.14 9.59 -3.75
N ALA A 4 -15.53 8.72 -4.56
CA ALA A 4 -14.58 7.71 -4.08
C ALA A 4 -13.31 8.36 -3.51
N LEU A 5 -12.80 9.40 -4.17
CA LEU A 5 -11.64 10.16 -3.69
C LEU A 5 -11.92 10.87 -2.36
N ASN A 6 -13.13 11.41 -2.19
CA ASN A 6 -13.54 12.02 -0.93
C ASN A 6 -13.61 10.99 0.21
N ILE A 7 -14.11 9.77 -0.06
CA ILE A 7 -14.13 8.68 0.91
C ILE A 7 -12.71 8.32 1.36
N LEU A 8 -11.78 8.14 0.43
CA LEU A 8 -10.39 7.81 0.76
C LEU A 8 -9.71 8.91 1.58
N ARG A 9 -9.97 10.18 1.26
CA ARG A 9 -9.45 11.32 2.04
C ARG A 9 -10.00 11.33 3.46
N GLU A 10 -11.28 10.99 3.62
CA GLU A 10 -11.91 10.91 4.94
C GLU A 10 -11.37 9.73 5.75
N GLN A 11 -11.22 8.56 5.13
CA GLN A 11 -10.56 7.40 5.75
C GLN A 11 -9.14 7.74 6.21
N ARG A 12 -8.36 8.43 5.37
CA ARG A 12 -7.00 8.86 5.74
C ARG A 12 -6.99 9.79 6.95
N ARG A 13 -7.95 10.71 7.05
CA ARG A 13 -8.11 11.59 8.22
C ARG A 13 -8.45 10.78 9.47
N ALA A 14 -9.42 9.88 9.37
CA ALA A 14 -9.81 9.02 10.48
C ALA A 14 -8.63 8.18 11.00
N VAL A 15 -7.82 7.59 10.12
CA VAL A 15 -6.61 6.83 10.50
C VAL A 15 -5.60 7.72 11.25
N LEU A 16 -5.38 8.95 10.80
CA LEU A 16 -4.50 9.90 11.51
C LEU A 16 -5.05 10.29 12.88
N ASP A 17 -6.37 10.44 13.01
CA ASP A 17 -7.00 10.77 14.28
C ASP A 17 -6.90 9.61 15.27
N VAL A 18 -7.11 8.36 14.81
CA VAL A 18 -6.84 7.15 15.61
C VAL A 18 -5.37 7.08 16.01
N HIS A 19 -4.43 7.34 15.10
CA HIS A 19 -3.01 7.36 15.42
C HIS A 19 -2.67 8.38 16.54
N ARG A 20 -3.24 9.58 16.47
CA ARG A 20 -3.10 10.61 17.52
C ARG A 20 -3.72 10.18 18.84
N GLN A 21 -4.87 9.51 18.80
CA GLN A 21 -5.50 8.96 20.01
C GLN A 21 -4.59 7.92 20.67
N LEU A 22 -4.04 6.97 19.89
CA LEU A 22 -3.10 5.97 20.39
C LEU A 22 -1.83 6.60 20.99
N LEU A 23 -1.31 7.70 20.42
CA LEU A 23 -0.19 8.44 20.99
C LEU A 23 -0.53 9.09 22.34
N ASN A 24 -1.79 9.41 22.59
CA ASN A 24 -2.24 10.02 23.85
C ASN A 24 -2.84 9.02 24.85
N ASP A 25 -3.05 7.76 24.45
CA ASP A 25 -3.61 6.71 25.29
C ASP A 25 -2.60 6.22 26.34
N ARG A 26 -2.64 6.85 27.52
CA ARG A 26 -1.81 6.51 28.67
C ARG A 26 -2.23 5.21 29.34
N ALA A 27 -3.51 4.83 29.27
CA ALA A 27 -3.97 3.59 29.85
C ALA A 27 -3.36 2.41 29.09
N LEU A 28 -3.48 2.43 27.75
CA LEU A 28 -2.91 1.39 26.91
C LEU A 28 -1.37 1.36 26.95
N GLU A 29 -0.71 2.52 27.14
CA GLU A 29 0.74 2.58 27.34
C GLU A 29 1.22 1.79 28.56
N VAL A 30 0.45 1.81 29.64
CA VAL A 30 0.81 1.14 30.90
C VAL A 30 0.36 -0.31 30.89
N GLU A 31 -0.83 -0.60 30.36
CA GLU A 31 -1.40 -1.95 30.35
C GLU A 31 -0.74 -2.86 29.31
N ASP A 32 -0.55 -2.37 28.08
CA ASP A 32 0.05 -3.16 26.99
C ASP A 32 0.87 -2.29 26.00
N PRO A 33 2.12 -1.95 26.37
CA PRO A 33 2.99 -1.12 25.53
C PRO A 33 3.42 -1.81 24.23
N ALA A 34 3.36 -3.14 24.15
CA ALA A 34 3.69 -3.87 22.93
C ALA A 34 2.53 -3.75 21.92
N HIS A 35 1.31 -3.99 22.37
CA HIS A 35 0.11 -3.83 21.54
C HIS A 35 -0.05 -2.38 21.05
N ARG A 36 0.15 -1.39 21.91
CA ARG A 36 0.14 0.04 21.51
C ARG A 36 1.10 0.33 20.37
N ARG A 37 2.34 -0.17 20.45
CA ARG A 37 3.35 0.00 19.39
C ARG A 37 2.93 -0.68 18.09
N GLN A 38 2.33 -1.86 18.17
CA GLN A 38 1.79 -2.55 17.00
C GLN A 38 0.67 -1.74 16.33
N LEU A 39 -0.29 -1.21 17.09
CA LEU A 39 -1.37 -0.37 16.57
C LEU A 39 -0.84 0.94 15.95
N LEU A 40 0.18 1.56 16.57
CA LEU A 40 0.84 2.74 16.01
C LEU A 40 1.54 2.42 14.68
N ALA A 41 2.22 1.29 14.58
CA ALA A 41 2.86 0.85 13.33
C ALA A 41 1.82 0.54 12.24
N GLN A 42 0.75 -0.16 12.60
CA GLN A 42 -0.35 -0.49 11.69
C GLN A 42 -1.03 0.77 11.14
N SER A 43 -1.38 1.74 11.99
CA SER A 43 -2.00 3.00 11.55
C SER A 43 -1.08 3.82 10.62
N MET A 44 0.24 3.74 10.78
CA MET A 44 1.18 4.36 9.83
C MET A 44 1.22 3.63 8.48
N ALA A 45 1.14 2.31 8.47
CA ALA A 45 1.07 1.52 7.24
C ALA A 45 -0.22 1.84 6.46
N GLU A 46 -1.38 1.81 7.14
CA GLU A 46 -2.67 2.15 6.55
C GLU A 46 -2.70 3.59 6.00
N HIS A 47 -2.14 4.56 6.73
CA HIS A 47 -2.03 5.94 6.26
C HIS A 47 -1.22 6.05 4.95
N ARG A 48 -0.10 5.30 4.86
CA ARG A 48 0.73 5.25 3.67
C ARG A 48 -0.03 4.68 2.48
N GLU A 49 -0.69 3.54 2.66
CA GLU A 49 -1.49 2.88 1.61
C GLU A 49 -2.59 3.81 1.08
N LEU A 50 -3.33 4.49 1.97
CA LEU A 50 -4.36 5.46 1.58
C LEU A 50 -3.77 6.65 0.82
N SER A 51 -2.58 7.13 1.23
CA SER A 51 -1.90 8.23 0.55
C SER A 51 -1.43 7.83 -0.85
N GLU A 52 -0.91 6.61 -1.01
CA GLU A 52 -0.52 6.05 -2.31
C GLU A 52 -1.75 5.87 -3.22
N ALA A 53 -2.85 5.32 -2.71
CA ALA A 53 -4.10 5.16 -3.45
C ALA A 53 -4.68 6.50 -3.93
N ILE A 54 -4.72 7.51 -3.04
CA ILE A 54 -5.15 8.87 -3.40
C ILE A 54 -4.27 9.45 -4.50
N SER A 55 -2.96 9.36 -4.36
CA SER A 55 -1.99 9.87 -5.34
C SER A 55 -2.16 9.20 -6.71
N LEU A 56 -2.36 7.87 -6.74
CA LEU A 56 -2.61 7.13 -7.98
C LEU A 56 -3.91 7.60 -8.65
N ILE A 57 -5.00 7.75 -7.91
CA ILE A 57 -6.29 8.19 -8.45
C ILE A 57 -6.21 9.63 -8.97
N GLU A 58 -5.54 10.53 -8.25
CA GLU A 58 -5.30 11.90 -8.70
C GLU A 58 -4.48 11.92 -10.00
N ARG A 59 -3.43 11.11 -10.09
CA ARG A 59 -2.63 10.98 -11.33
C ARG A 59 -3.43 10.42 -12.50
N VAL A 60 -4.30 9.43 -12.28
CA VAL A 60 -5.22 8.91 -13.32
C VAL A 60 -6.16 10.02 -13.78
N THR A 61 -6.75 10.75 -12.84
CA THR A 61 -7.72 11.82 -13.12
C THR A 61 -7.08 12.96 -13.92
N ASP A 62 -5.81 13.27 -13.65
CA ASP A 62 -5.05 14.30 -14.34
C ASP A 62 -4.42 13.83 -15.67
N GLY A 63 -4.64 12.57 -16.09
CA GLY A 63 -4.01 11.98 -17.28
C GLY A 63 -2.49 11.82 -17.15
N ARG A 64 -1.95 11.84 -15.93
CA ARG A 64 -0.52 11.75 -15.60
C ARG A 64 -0.08 10.34 -15.20
N LEU A 65 -1.00 9.39 -15.13
CA LEU A 65 -0.68 7.98 -14.98
C LEU A 65 -0.73 7.32 -16.37
N VAL A 66 0.43 6.94 -16.87
CA VAL A 66 0.56 6.11 -18.08
C VAL A 66 0.74 4.68 -17.62
N GLU A 67 -0.12 3.77 -18.07
CA GLU A 67 0.04 2.35 -17.84
C GLU A 67 1.33 1.91 -18.55
N VAL A 68 2.38 1.61 -17.79
CA VAL A 68 3.61 1.06 -18.34
C VAL A 68 3.41 -0.44 -18.44
N ALA A 69 3.25 -0.96 -19.65
CA ALA A 69 3.29 -2.39 -19.90
C ALA A 69 4.66 -2.94 -19.43
N GLY A 70 4.68 -3.56 -18.25
CA GLY A 70 5.74 -4.44 -17.74
C GLY A 70 7.11 -3.82 -17.46
N LYS A 71 7.43 -3.65 -16.19
CA LYS A 71 8.77 -4.03 -15.67
C LYS A 71 8.55 -4.81 -14.38
N GLU A 72 9.08 -6.02 -14.32
CA GLU A 72 9.11 -6.83 -13.10
C GLU A 72 9.63 -5.97 -11.94
N GLN A 73 8.82 -5.84 -10.88
CA GLN A 73 9.34 -5.37 -9.61
C GLN A 73 10.40 -6.39 -9.16
N PRO A 74 11.59 -5.94 -8.70
CA PRO A 74 12.54 -6.87 -8.11
C PRO A 74 11.85 -7.55 -6.92
N THR A 75 11.76 -8.88 -6.98
CA THR A 75 11.23 -9.71 -5.92
C THR A 75 11.98 -9.39 -4.62
N PRO A 76 11.29 -9.17 -3.48
CA PRO A 76 11.96 -8.99 -2.21
C PRO A 76 12.87 -10.20 -1.94
N ILE A 77 14.09 -9.95 -1.47
CA ILE A 77 15.04 -11.01 -1.06
C ILE A 77 14.33 -11.87 0.00
N GLY A 78 13.93 -13.09 -0.37
CA GLY A 78 13.20 -14.02 0.49
C GLY A 78 12.10 -14.84 -0.21
N ALA A 79 11.65 -14.45 -1.40
CA ALA A 79 10.65 -15.23 -2.15
C ALA A 79 11.30 -16.41 -2.92
N TRP A 80 11.71 -17.45 -2.18
CA TRP A 80 11.95 -18.78 -2.75
C TRP A 80 10.71 -19.65 -2.56
N ALA A 81 10.41 -20.43 -3.61
CA ALA A 81 9.35 -21.43 -3.76
C ALA A 81 7.96 -20.83 -4.11
N GLU A 82 7.31 -21.14 -5.22
CA GLU A 82 7.34 -22.34 -6.05
C GLU A 82 7.18 -21.96 -7.53
N ILE A 83 8.13 -22.35 -8.39
CA ILE A 83 7.98 -22.26 -9.85
C ILE A 83 7.54 -23.64 -10.33
N GLY A 84 6.24 -23.79 -10.63
CA GLY A 84 5.64 -24.94 -11.33
C GLY A 84 5.23 -24.56 -12.76
N PRO A 85 5.23 -25.52 -13.71
CA PRO A 85 5.75 -25.29 -15.05
C PRO A 85 4.67 -24.90 -16.07
N GLY A 86 4.94 -23.83 -16.82
CA GLY A 86 4.17 -23.43 -18.00
C GLY A 86 5.12 -23.03 -19.13
N ARG A 87 5.84 -24.01 -19.67
CA ARG A 87 6.72 -23.83 -20.83
C ARG A 87 5.87 -23.79 -22.11
N LEU A 88 6.03 -22.77 -22.94
CA LEU A 88 6.03 -22.89 -24.40
C LEU A 88 7.13 -21.99 -24.99
N ILE A 89 8.08 -22.62 -25.68
CA ILE A 89 9.11 -22.06 -26.57
C ILE A 89 8.68 -22.45 -28.01
N PRO A 90 9.39 -22.15 -29.12
CA PRO A 90 10.11 -20.96 -29.62
C PRO A 90 9.52 -20.47 -30.97
N GLY A 91 9.98 -19.32 -31.47
CA GLY A 91 9.78 -18.92 -32.86
C GLY A 91 10.95 -18.06 -33.35
N GLU A 92 11.96 -18.72 -33.91
CA GLU A 92 13.12 -18.11 -34.58
C GLU A 92 12.71 -17.22 -35.77
N GLY A 93 13.54 -16.20 -36.05
CA GLY A 93 13.46 -15.45 -37.30
C GLY A 93 14.55 -14.39 -37.45
N ARG A 94 15.72 -14.84 -37.95
CA ARG A 94 16.82 -14.14 -38.69
C ARG A 94 16.52 -12.68 -39.11
N VAL A 95 17.46 -11.73 -39.08
CA VAL A 95 18.85 -11.68 -39.62
C VAL A 95 19.69 -10.72 -38.78
#